data_AF-A0A7R9LRC9-F1
#
_entry.id   AF-A0A7R9LRC9-F1
#
_cell.length_a   1.000
_cell.length_b   1.000
_cell.length_c   1.000
_cell.angle_alpha   90.00
_cell.angle_beta   90.00
_cell.angle_gamma   90.00
#
_symmetry.space_group_name_H-M   'P 1'
#
loop_
_entity.id
_entity.type
_entity.pdbx_description
1 polymer ?
#
loop_
_entity_poly.entity_id
_entity_poly.type
_entity_poly.pdbx_seq_one_letter_code
_entity_poly.pdbx_strand_id
1 'polypeptide(L)'
;MSKKLPKPKAIVIDIEGTTTDRKFVSRTLFPMIRQKFKEFLTKTIDKSETKELIKSLEKLQKSGKYQGMPVIESAGRKESTIASVENNVQWQLTSKLKTTELKSAELLCWVWLYESGLLKSHVYDDVSDALHEWKVRSGIKLYTYSSGMACAQKLLFCNTVRGNLYPLVD
;
A
#
# COMPACT_ATOMS: atom_id res chain seq x y z
N MET A 1 13.57 15.61 36.57
CA MET A 1 13.76 14.16 36.79
C MET A 1 12.83 13.40 35.86
N SER A 2 13.35 12.57 34.96
CA SER A 2 12.52 11.71 34.10
C SER A 2 11.94 10.59 34.96
N LYS A 3 10.60 10.47 35.02
CA LYS A 3 9.93 9.33 35.68
C LYS A 3 10.30 8.07 34.91
N LYS A 4 10.98 7.11 35.55
CA LYS A 4 11.18 5.77 34.99
C LYS A 4 9.82 5.07 34.92
N LEU A 5 9.33 4.84 33.71
CA LEU A 5 8.14 4.03 33.50
C LEU A 5 8.52 2.55 33.67
N PRO A 6 7.62 1.72 34.24
CA PRO A 6 7.83 0.28 34.26
C PRO A 6 7.90 -0.25 32.83
N LYS A 7 8.66 -1.33 32.63
CA LYS A 7 8.78 -1.99 31.34
C LYS A 7 7.39 -2.44 30.86
N PRO A 8 6.92 -2.00 29.69
CA PRO A 8 5.61 -2.39 29.19
C PRO A 8 5.64 -3.83 28.64
N LYS A 9 4.48 -4.48 28.60
CA LYS A 9 4.32 -5.79 27.94
C LYS A 9 4.29 -5.65 26.41
N ALA A 10 3.76 -4.54 25.92
CA ALA A 10 3.65 -4.24 24.50
C ALA A 10 3.76 -2.74 24.22
N ILE A 11 4.16 -2.39 23.00
CA ILE A 11 4.12 -1.04 22.45
C ILE A 11 3.27 -1.09 21.17
N VAL A 12 2.35 -0.14 21.05
CA VAL A 12 1.55 0.06 19.83
C VAL A 12 2.12 1.27 19.11
N ILE A 13 2.46 1.07 17.84
CA ILE A 13 3.25 2.00 17.04
C ILE A 13 2.37 2.50 15.89
N ASP A 14 2.20 3.82 15.84
CA ASP A 14 1.64 4.47 14.65
C ASP A 14 2.66 4.49 13.50
N ILE A 15 2.20 4.70 12.27
CA ILE A 15 3.05 4.68 11.08
C ILE A 15 3.34 6.10 10.58
N GLU A 16 2.33 6.83 10.15
CA GLU A 16 2.50 8.12 9.47
C GLU A 16 2.88 9.22 10.46
N GLY A 17 4.09 9.76 10.32
CA GLY A 17 4.65 10.76 11.23
C GLY A 17 5.34 10.17 12.46
N THR A 18 5.27 8.85 12.66
CA THR A 18 5.90 8.15 13.79
C THR A 18 7.08 7.30 13.32
N THR A 19 6.85 6.27 12.50
CA THR A 19 7.94 5.48 11.90
C THR A 19 8.29 5.96 10.49
N THR A 20 7.31 6.50 9.78
CA THR A 20 7.38 6.83 8.35
C THR A 20 7.09 8.31 8.14
N ASP A 21 7.85 9.01 7.29
CA ASP A 21 7.60 10.43 7.00
C ASP A 21 6.24 10.63 6.32
N ARG A 22 5.46 11.59 6.82
CA ARG A 22 4.20 12.03 6.20
C ARG A 22 4.37 12.47 4.75
N LYS A 23 5.52 13.06 4.42
CA LYS A 23 5.86 13.44 3.04
C LYS A 23 6.12 12.22 2.17
N PHE A 24 6.70 11.14 2.71
CA PHE A 24 6.82 9.89 1.94
C PHE A 24 5.43 9.36 1.56
N VAL A 25 4.50 9.30 2.51
CA VAL A 25 3.12 8.84 2.25
C VAL A 25 2.43 9.72 1.19
N SER A 26 2.41 11.03 1.42
CA SER A 26 1.66 11.98 0.59
C SER A 26 2.32 12.34 -0.74
N ARG A 27 3.65 12.29 -0.85
CA ARG A 27 4.41 12.73 -2.03
C ARG A 27 5.07 11.59 -2.80
N THR A 28 5.17 10.39 -2.21
CA THR A 28 5.79 9.22 -2.86
C THR A 28 4.82 8.06 -2.96
N LEU A 29 4.38 7.48 -1.83
CA LEU A 29 3.64 6.22 -1.80
C LEU A 29 2.35 6.23 -2.64
N PHE A 30 1.47 7.21 -2.40
CA PHE A 30 0.21 7.35 -3.15
C PHE A 30 0.43 7.92 -4.57
N PRO A 31 1.25 8.98 -4.77
CA PRO A 31 1.52 9.48 -6.12
C PRO A 31 2.14 8.46 -7.06
N MET A 32 2.96 7.54 -6.55
CA MET A 32 3.57 6.45 -7.33
C MET A 32 2.52 5.56 -7.98
N ILE A 33 1.39 5.30 -7.32
CA ILE A 33 0.27 4.56 -7.94
C ILE A 33 -0.15 5.27 -9.21
N ARG A 34 -0.47 6.57 -9.13
CA ARG A 34 -0.93 7.34 -10.30
C ARG A 34 0.10 7.33 -11.43
N GLN A 35 1.38 7.42 -11.11
CA GLN A 35 2.45 7.49 -12.12
C GLN A 35 2.75 6.13 -12.77
N LYS A 36 2.58 5.03 -12.02
CA LYS A 36 3.03 3.70 -12.44
C LYS A 36 1.92 2.71 -12.73
N PHE A 37 0.65 3.07 -12.53
CA PHE A 37 -0.46 2.14 -12.68
C PHE A 37 -0.56 1.52 -14.08
N LYS A 38 -0.35 2.31 -15.14
CA LYS A 38 -0.33 1.80 -16.53
C LYS A 38 0.77 0.76 -16.75
N GLU A 39 1.96 1.05 -16.25
CA GLU A 39 3.11 0.19 -16.37
C GLU A 39 2.88 -1.12 -15.60
N PHE A 40 2.36 -1.02 -14.37
CA PHE A 40 1.89 -2.16 -13.59
C PHE A 40 0.94 -3.04 -14.41
N LEU A 41 -0.17 -2.48 -14.92
CA LEU A 41 -1.14 -3.24 -15.70
C LEU A 41 -0.49 -3.89 -16.93
N THR A 42 0.36 -3.17 -17.65
CA THR A 42 1.04 -3.69 -18.84
C THR A 42 1.94 -4.88 -18.50
N LYS A 43 2.63 -4.84 -17.34
CA LYS A 43 3.52 -5.91 -16.89
C LYS A 43 2.80 -7.08 -16.24
N THR A 44 1.60 -6.88 -15.69
CA THR A 44 0.90 -7.89 -14.90
C THR A 44 -0.43 -8.36 -15.48
N ILE A 45 -0.87 -7.85 -16.64
CA ILE A 45 -2.20 -8.16 -17.23
C ILE A 45 -2.50 -9.65 -17.35
N ASP A 46 -1.49 -10.49 -17.54
CA ASP A 46 -1.66 -11.94 -17.67
C ASP A 46 -1.73 -12.68 -16.34
N LYS A 47 -1.33 -12.06 -15.22
CA LYS A 47 -1.40 -12.64 -13.87
C LYS A 47 -2.85 -12.80 -13.41
N SER A 48 -3.12 -13.87 -12.66
CA SER A 48 -4.44 -14.19 -12.11
C SER A 48 -5.03 -13.05 -11.30
N GLU A 49 -4.24 -12.47 -10.39
CA GLU A 49 -4.65 -11.43 -9.46
C GLU A 49 -5.03 -10.14 -10.20
N THR A 50 -4.33 -9.83 -11.30
CA THR A 50 -4.64 -8.65 -12.12
C THR A 50 -5.92 -8.88 -12.93
N LYS A 51 -6.14 -10.09 -13.46
CA LYS A 51 -7.39 -10.45 -14.13
C LYS A 51 -8.59 -10.39 -13.18
N GLU A 52 -8.43 -10.86 -11.95
CA GLU A 52 -9.46 -10.78 -10.91
C GLU A 52 -9.77 -9.33 -10.52
N LEU A 53 -8.74 -8.50 -10.37
CA LEU A 53 -8.89 -7.06 -10.12
C LEU A 53 -9.69 -6.38 -11.25
N ILE A 54 -9.34 -6.64 -12.51
CA ILE A 54 -10.05 -6.05 -13.66
C ILE A 54 -11.53 -6.45 -13.63
N LYS A 55 -11.84 -7.73 -13.37
CA LYS A 55 -13.21 -8.22 -13.22
C LYS A 55 -13.96 -7.54 -12.07
N SER A 56 -13.30 -7.31 -10.93
CA SER A 56 -13.95 -6.65 -9.78
C SER A 56 -14.26 -5.18 -10.09
N LEU A 57 -13.31 -4.47 -10.71
CA LEU A 57 -13.49 -3.08 -11.15
C LEU A 57 -14.62 -2.97 -12.19
N GLU A 58 -14.68 -3.88 -13.15
CA GLU A 58 -15.75 -3.93 -14.15
C GLU A 58 -17.12 -4.18 -13.49
N LYS A 59 -17.21 -5.09 -12.52
CA LYS A 59 -18.43 -5.33 -11.75
C LYS A 59 -18.88 -4.07 -10.98
N LEU A 60 -17.94 -3.38 -10.34
CA LEU A 60 -18.22 -2.11 -9.66
C LEU A 60 -18.75 -1.06 -10.64
N GLN A 61 -18.12 -0.92 -11.81
CA GLN A 61 -18.55 0.01 -12.84
C GLN A 61 -19.96 -0.30 -13.34
N LYS A 62 -20.25 -1.57 -13.66
CA LYS A 62 -21.58 -2.03 -14.11
C LYS A 62 -22.68 -1.92 -13.06
N SER A 63 -22.33 -1.87 -11.77
CA SER A 63 -23.32 -1.68 -10.70
C SER A 63 -24.03 -0.32 -10.79
N GLY A 64 -23.47 0.66 -11.51
CA GLY A 64 -24.02 2.00 -11.63
C GLY A 64 -24.00 2.82 -10.34
N LYS A 65 -23.37 2.30 -9.27
CA LYS A 65 -23.31 2.94 -7.94
C LYS A 65 -22.71 4.35 -7.97
N TYR A 66 -21.79 4.61 -8.90
CA TYR A 66 -21.09 5.89 -9.03
C TYR A 66 -21.32 6.47 -10.42
N GLN A 67 -22.04 7.60 -10.48
CA GLN A 67 -22.28 8.31 -11.74
C GLN A 67 -20.97 8.86 -12.31
N GLY A 68 -20.82 8.78 -13.64
CA GLY A 68 -19.64 9.27 -14.35
C GLY A 68 -18.40 8.38 -14.23
N MET A 69 -18.50 7.19 -13.61
CA MET A 69 -17.38 6.25 -13.55
C MET A 69 -17.03 5.76 -14.98
N PRO A 70 -15.78 5.93 -15.44
CA PRO A 70 -15.37 5.52 -16.79
C PRO A 70 -15.61 4.04 -17.06
N VAL A 71 -16.04 3.71 -18.28
CA VAL A 71 -16.30 2.32 -18.71
C VAL A 71 -14.99 1.53 -18.80
N ILE A 72 -15.05 0.25 -18.43
CA ILE A 72 -13.94 -0.70 -18.59
C ILE A 72 -14.25 -1.62 -19.77
N GLU A 73 -13.36 -1.65 -20.76
CA GLU A 73 -13.49 -2.45 -21.98
C GLU A 73 -12.63 -3.71 -21.86
N SER A 74 -13.09 -4.70 -21.10
CA SER A 74 -12.31 -5.92 -20.80
C SER A 74 -12.32 -6.97 -21.92
N ALA A 75 -13.28 -6.90 -22.85
CA ALA A 75 -13.45 -7.84 -23.96
C ALA A 75 -12.61 -7.49 -25.22
N GLY A 76 -11.84 -6.40 -25.17
CA GLY A 76 -11.04 -5.90 -26.29
C GLY A 76 -9.60 -6.42 -26.32
N ARG A 77 -8.75 -5.71 -27.06
CA ARG A 77 -7.29 -5.93 -27.06
C ARG A 77 -6.72 -5.57 -25.68
N LYS A 78 -5.57 -6.17 -25.32
CA LYS A 78 -4.91 -5.89 -24.04
C LYS A 78 -4.67 -4.40 -23.83
N GLU A 79 -4.25 -3.69 -24.86
CA GLU A 79 -3.95 -2.26 -24.81
C GLU A 79 -5.20 -1.40 -24.51
N SER A 80 -6.36 -1.74 -25.09
CA SER A 80 -7.62 -1.04 -24.81
C SER A 80 -8.13 -1.36 -23.40
N THR A 81 -7.98 -2.61 -22.96
CA THR A 81 -8.30 -3.00 -21.58
C THR A 81 -7.44 -2.22 -20.58
N ILE A 82 -6.13 -2.12 -20.82
CA ILE A 82 -5.21 -1.36 -19.95
C ILE A 82 -5.62 0.11 -19.88
N ALA A 83 -5.84 0.74 -21.03
CA ALA A 83 -6.19 2.16 -21.09
C ALA A 83 -7.52 2.47 -20.38
N SER A 84 -8.54 1.62 -20.57
CA SER A 84 -9.86 1.80 -19.93
C SER A 84 -9.81 1.57 -18.42
N VAL A 85 -9.08 0.55 -17.95
CA VAL A 85 -8.88 0.28 -16.52
C VAL A 85 -8.07 1.39 -15.86
N GLU A 86 -7.00 1.86 -16.51
CA GLU A 86 -6.20 2.99 -16.03
C GLU A 86 -7.07 4.24 -15.87
N ASN A 87 -7.84 4.61 -16.89
CA ASN A 87 -8.72 5.77 -16.84
C ASN A 87 -9.75 5.66 -15.70
N ASN A 88 -10.35 4.48 -15.55
CA ASN A 88 -11.29 4.21 -14.45
C ASN A 88 -10.63 4.41 -13.07
N VAL A 89 -9.45 3.82 -12.83
CA VAL A 89 -8.74 3.94 -11.56
C VAL A 89 -8.27 5.38 -11.29
N GLN A 90 -7.74 6.08 -12.29
CA GLN A 90 -7.35 7.49 -12.16
C GLN A 90 -8.53 8.39 -11.80
N TRP A 91 -9.69 8.13 -12.41
CA TRP A 91 -10.94 8.81 -12.04
C TRP A 91 -11.32 8.51 -10.59
N GLN A 92 -11.31 7.24 -10.16
CA GLN A 92 -11.64 6.87 -8.77
C GLN A 92 -10.71 7.55 -7.75
N LEU A 93 -9.40 7.59 -8.04
CA LEU A 93 -8.42 8.28 -7.20
C LEU A 93 -8.69 9.79 -7.13
N THR A 94 -9.05 10.42 -8.25
CA THR A 94 -9.33 11.86 -8.34
C THR A 94 -10.62 12.23 -7.62
N SER A 95 -11.63 11.36 -7.73
CA SER A 95 -12.89 11.43 -6.99
C SER A 95 -12.76 11.04 -5.51
N LYS A 96 -11.55 10.72 -5.03
CA LYS A 96 -11.24 10.34 -3.64
C LYS A 96 -12.13 9.20 -3.12
N LEU A 97 -12.49 8.26 -4.00
CA LEU A 97 -13.26 7.10 -3.61
C LEU A 97 -12.44 6.19 -2.70
N LYS A 98 -13.12 5.39 -1.88
CA LYS A 98 -12.50 4.44 -0.94
C LYS A 98 -13.11 3.05 -1.09
N THR A 99 -13.40 2.66 -2.33
CA THR A 99 -13.99 1.36 -2.69
C THR A 99 -13.02 0.22 -2.38
N THR A 100 -13.56 -0.97 -2.17
CA THR A 100 -12.73 -2.16 -1.92
C THR A 100 -11.86 -2.46 -3.13
N GLU A 101 -12.42 -2.31 -4.34
CA GLU A 101 -11.76 -2.56 -5.61
C GLU A 101 -10.60 -1.59 -5.86
N LEU A 102 -10.76 -0.30 -5.52
CA LEU A 102 -9.68 0.66 -5.62
C LEU A 102 -8.54 0.33 -4.65
N LYS A 103 -8.86 -0.02 -3.40
CA LYS A 103 -7.85 -0.43 -2.41
C LYS A 103 -7.08 -1.67 -2.86
N SER A 104 -7.76 -2.64 -3.50
CA SER A 104 -7.11 -3.80 -4.11
C SER A 104 -6.20 -3.41 -5.27
N ALA A 105 -6.60 -2.44 -6.10
CA ALA A 105 -5.77 -1.90 -7.18
C ALA A 105 -4.50 -1.23 -6.64
N GLU A 106 -4.64 -0.38 -5.62
CA GLU A 106 -3.51 0.26 -4.92
C GLU A 106 -2.56 -0.78 -4.34
N LEU A 107 -3.09 -1.79 -3.64
CA LEU A 107 -2.30 -2.85 -3.02
C LEU A 107 -1.51 -3.65 -4.04
N LEU A 108 -2.15 -4.14 -5.11
CA LEU A 108 -1.46 -4.93 -6.14
C LEU A 108 -0.40 -4.13 -6.88
N CYS A 109 -0.67 -2.85 -7.15
CA CYS A 109 0.31 -1.97 -7.75
C CYS A 109 1.50 -1.71 -6.79
N TRP A 110 1.26 -1.49 -5.49
CA TRP A 110 2.35 -1.41 -4.51
C TRP A 110 3.16 -2.70 -4.43
N VAL A 111 2.53 -3.88 -4.42
CA VAL A 111 3.23 -5.17 -4.42
C VAL A 111 4.19 -5.23 -5.61
N TRP A 112 3.69 -4.95 -6.81
CA TRP A 112 4.52 -4.91 -8.01
C TRP A 112 5.66 -3.89 -7.93
N LEU A 113 5.40 -2.69 -7.39
CA LEU A 113 6.43 -1.66 -7.22
C LEU A 113 7.55 -2.08 -6.27
N TYR A 114 7.22 -2.70 -5.14
CA TYR A 114 8.20 -3.20 -4.18
C TYR A 114 8.98 -4.40 -4.73
N GLU A 115 8.29 -5.37 -5.35
CA GLU A 115 8.92 -6.54 -5.99
C GLU A 115 9.87 -6.13 -7.12
N SER A 116 9.51 -5.09 -7.88
CA SER A 116 10.34 -4.57 -8.97
C SER A 116 11.49 -3.67 -8.48
N GLY A 117 11.59 -3.41 -7.17
CA GLY A 117 12.59 -2.50 -6.59
C GLY A 117 12.37 -1.02 -6.91
N LEU A 118 11.23 -0.65 -7.53
CA LEU A 118 10.88 0.72 -7.90
C LEU A 118 10.42 1.56 -6.70
N LEU A 119 10.11 0.91 -5.58
CA LEU A 119 9.69 1.55 -4.34
C LEU A 119 10.45 0.92 -3.16
N LYS A 120 10.86 1.77 -2.22
CA LYS A 120 11.34 1.39 -0.89
C LYS A 120 10.65 2.26 0.14
N SER A 121 10.24 1.65 1.25
CA SER A 121 9.53 2.35 2.32
C SER A 121 10.49 3.19 3.13
N HIS A 122 10.16 4.45 3.34
CA HIS A 122 10.86 5.27 4.30
C HIS A 122 10.63 4.75 5.73
N VAL A 123 11.68 4.74 6.53
CA VAL A 123 11.60 4.78 8.00
C VAL A 123 12.65 5.77 8.51
N TYR A 124 12.40 6.43 9.64
CA TYR A 124 13.43 7.30 10.24
C TYR A 124 14.64 6.48 10.71
N ASP A 125 15.78 7.15 10.83
CA ASP A 125 17.07 6.50 11.07
C ASP A 125 17.09 5.69 12.38
N ASP A 126 16.39 6.16 13.41
CA ASP A 126 16.30 5.58 14.75
C ASP A 126 15.29 4.43 14.87
N VAL A 127 14.35 4.33 13.93
CA VAL A 127 13.23 3.36 14.02
C VAL A 127 13.75 1.94 14.05
N SER A 128 14.67 1.57 13.15
CA SER A 128 15.21 0.22 13.09
C SER A 128 15.84 -0.18 14.43
N ASP A 129 16.68 0.68 14.99
CA ASP A 129 17.40 0.40 16.23
C ASP A 129 16.44 0.31 17.43
N ALA A 130 15.45 1.20 17.49
CA ALA A 130 14.42 1.17 18.53
C ALA A 130 13.59 -0.11 18.50
N LEU A 131 13.16 -0.56 17.31
CA LEU A 131 12.39 -1.81 17.17
C LEU A 131 13.23 -3.02 17.62
N HIS A 132 14.50 -3.09 17.25
CA HIS A 132 15.40 -4.17 17.69
C HIS A 132 15.63 -4.15 19.21
N GLU A 133 15.86 -2.97 19.78
CA GLU A 133 16.03 -2.81 21.23
C GLU A 133 14.79 -3.29 21.99
N TRP A 134 13.60 -2.85 21.59
CA TRP A 134 12.37 -3.24 22.26
C TRP A 134 12.03 -4.72 22.07
N LYS A 135 12.11 -5.21 20.84
CA LYS A 135 11.71 -6.58 20.50
C LYS A 135 12.72 -7.63 20.93
N VAL A 136 13.99 -7.45 20.53
CA VAL A 136 15.02 -8.48 20.64
C VAL A 136 15.67 -8.44 22.02
N ARG A 137 16.11 -7.25 22.46
CA ARG A 137 16.84 -7.11 23.73
C ARG A 137 15.89 -7.07 24.92
N SER A 138 14.79 -6.33 24.79
CA SER A 138 13.82 -6.16 25.85
C SER A 138 12.67 -7.17 25.80
N GLY A 139 12.47 -7.94 24.74
CA GLY A 139 11.37 -8.92 24.67
C GLY A 139 9.97 -8.31 24.76
N ILE A 140 9.83 -7.04 24.37
CA ILE A 140 8.54 -6.32 24.34
C ILE A 140 7.83 -6.65 23.04
N LYS A 141 6.51 -6.88 23.11
CA LYS A 141 5.67 -7.11 21.94
C LYS A 141 5.42 -5.81 21.18
N LEU A 142 5.52 -5.81 19.85
CA LEU A 142 5.38 -4.61 19.03
C LEU A 142 4.23 -4.78 18.05
N TYR A 143 3.23 -3.91 18.10
CA TYR A 143 2.10 -3.95 17.18
C TYR A 143 2.01 -2.64 16.41
N THR A 144 1.55 -2.68 15.17
CA THR A 144 1.27 -1.47 14.39
C THR A 144 -0.23 -1.14 14.44
N TYR A 145 -0.55 0.16 14.54
CA TYR A 145 -1.92 0.63 14.43
C TYR A 145 -1.98 1.85 13.53
N SER A 146 -2.64 1.70 12.38
CA SER A 146 -2.75 2.74 11.37
C SER A 146 -4.04 2.57 10.55
N SER A 147 -4.44 3.61 9.85
CA SER A 147 -5.62 3.61 8.97
C SER A 147 -5.44 2.76 7.70
N GLY A 148 -4.20 2.44 7.32
CA GLY A 148 -3.89 1.58 6.20
C GLY A 148 -4.26 0.11 6.45
N MET A 149 -4.52 -0.64 5.38
CA MET A 149 -4.81 -2.08 5.47
C MET A 149 -3.63 -2.83 6.09
N ALA A 150 -3.90 -3.85 6.92
CA ALA A 150 -2.85 -4.64 7.58
C ALA A 150 -1.83 -5.23 6.58
N CYS A 151 -2.27 -5.68 5.41
CA CYS A 151 -1.39 -6.15 4.34
C CYS A 151 -0.50 -5.03 3.75
N ALA A 152 -1.00 -3.80 3.63
CA ALA A 152 -0.21 -2.65 3.19
C ALA A 152 0.83 -2.24 4.26
N GLN A 153 0.46 -2.32 5.55
CA GLN A 153 1.40 -2.11 6.65
C GLN A 153 2.53 -3.15 6.62
N LYS A 154 2.18 -4.44 6.47
CA LYS A 154 3.17 -5.51 6.28
C LYS A 154 4.09 -5.24 5.10
N LEU A 155 3.52 -4.90 3.94
CA LEU A 155 4.27 -4.61 2.72
C LEU A 155 5.26 -3.45 2.93
N LEU A 156 4.83 -2.41 3.65
CA LEU A 156 5.67 -1.27 4.02
C LEU A 156 6.87 -1.72 4.87
N PHE A 157 6.64 -2.41 5.99
CA PHE A 157 7.71 -2.87 6.88
C PHE A 157 8.58 -3.97 6.28
N CYS A 158 8.09 -4.74 5.31
CA CYS A 158 8.89 -5.72 4.58
C CYS A 158 9.94 -5.09 3.66
N ASN A 159 9.71 -3.87 3.19
CA ASN A 159 10.47 -3.27 2.09
C ASN A 159 11.08 -1.91 2.45
N THR A 160 11.53 -1.74 3.69
CA THR A 160 12.07 -0.45 4.13
C THR A 160 13.47 -0.17 3.56
N VAL A 161 13.88 1.09 3.61
CA VAL A 161 15.27 1.53 3.36
C VAL A 161 16.28 0.95 4.36
N ARG A 162 15.81 0.36 5.47
CA ARG A 162 16.61 -0.38 6.47
C ARG A 162 16.43 -1.90 6.36
N GLY A 163 15.94 -2.39 5.22
CA GLY A 163 15.66 -3.81 5.00
C GLY A 163 14.30 -4.24 5.53
N ASN A 164 14.15 -5.54 5.77
CA ASN A 164 12.89 -6.12 6.22
C ASN A 164 12.75 -6.00 7.74
N LEU A 165 11.91 -5.06 8.20
CA LEU A 165 11.61 -4.84 9.62
C LEU A 165 10.35 -5.56 10.09
N TYR A 166 9.57 -6.17 9.18
CA TYR A 166 8.33 -6.86 9.55
C TYR A 166 8.51 -7.99 10.59
N PRO A 167 9.61 -8.77 10.61
CA PRO A 167 9.86 -9.75 11.66
C PRO A 167 9.90 -9.18 13.09
N LEU A 168 10.05 -7.87 13.25
CA LEU A 168 10.06 -7.20 14.56
C LEU A 168 8.65 -6.87 15.06
N VAL A 169 7.65 -6.89 14.19
CA VAL A 169 6.23 -6.62 14.48
C VAL A 169 5.50 -7.94 14.74
N ASP A 170 4.73 -7.99 15.83
CA ASP A 170 3.86 -9.12 16.26
C ASP A 170 2.46 -9.07 15.64
#